data_AF-A0A7V4FYZ7-F1
#
_entry.id   AF-A0A7V4FYZ7-F1
#
_cell.length_a   1.000
_cell.length_b   1.000
_cell.length_c   1.000
_cell.angle_alpha   90.00
_cell.angle_beta   90.00
_cell.angle_gamma   90.00
#
_symmetry.space_group_name_H-M   'P 1'
#
loop_
_entity.id
_entity.type
_entity.pdbx_description
1 polymer ?
#
loop_
_entity_poly.entity_id
_entity_poly.type
_entity_poly.pdbx_seq_one_letter_code
_entity_poly.pdbx_strand_id
1 'polypeptide(L)'
;MTCVDVTQEGKESDFNVFRNAPMVRGINAKKGMDTFSRRDLDSLTEYAKTFGAKGLAWFRVEPGGFSSPISKFFSESLQEKIAARMDAQPGDILMFVADTPPVVAQALGNLRLHVAQRMGLADKSDRFNRTDGTHLGVPQEQLPARLQQFERLQTFANLQKPPAVKFKDLEAAVSSKITYNILPMRVRVDYVRMTNSSVLTNITVLFERRDLQFQNKDGVQRATVNLYARITNMSRRPISVFEEPITVEVPAEFLQEAVRGSSIYGKSVPLAPGMYRLNIVAKDVGAVLMRLEKDRRTPLGRRWVLLSHRFPT
;
A
#
# COMPACT_ATOMS: atom_id res chain seq x y z
N MET A 1 -7.08 -32.41 -13.06
CA MET A 1 -7.31 -33.83 -13.40
C MET A 1 -6.18 -34.34 -14.30
N THR A 2 -5.34 -35.25 -13.81
CA THR A 2 -4.18 -35.77 -14.52
C THR A 2 -4.52 -37.09 -15.23
N CYS A 3 -3.87 -37.36 -16.36
CA CYS A 3 -3.98 -38.65 -17.04
C CYS A 3 -2.92 -39.58 -16.47
N VAL A 4 -3.33 -40.74 -15.96
CA VAL A 4 -2.44 -41.73 -15.35
C VAL A 4 -2.33 -42.93 -16.29
N ASP A 5 -1.11 -43.44 -16.45
CA ASP A 5 -0.85 -44.65 -17.22
C ASP A 5 -1.10 -45.89 -16.38
N VAL A 6 -1.97 -46.77 -16.88
CA VAL A 6 -2.37 -48.04 -16.24
C VAL A 6 -2.22 -49.22 -17.21
N THR A 7 -1.34 -49.08 -18.19
CA THR A 7 -1.16 -50.10 -19.25
C THR A 7 -0.70 -51.44 -18.68
N GLN A 8 0.06 -51.46 -17.58
CA GLN A 8 0.53 -52.69 -16.96
C GLN A 8 -0.64 -53.45 -16.29
N GLU A 9 -1.45 -52.74 -15.51
CA GLU A 9 -2.64 -53.24 -14.84
C GLU A 9 -3.72 -53.66 -15.85
N GLY A 10 -3.84 -52.93 -16.96
CA GLY A 10 -4.73 -53.29 -18.07
C GLY A 10 -4.39 -54.64 -18.72
N LYS A 11 -3.10 -55.01 -18.79
CA LYS A 11 -2.65 -56.32 -19.31
C LYS A 11 -2.93 -57.47 -18.35
N GLU A 12 -2.92 -57.21 -17.04
CA GLU A 12 -3.29 -58.17 -16.00
C GLU A 12 -4.79 -58.46 -15.98
N SER A 13 -5.63 -57.57 -16.52
CA SER A 13 -7.09 -57.77 -16.56
C SER A 13 -7.53 -58.87 -17.54
N ASP A 14 -8.68 -59.47 -17.31
CA ASP A 14 -9.35 -60.40 -18.24
C ASP A 14 -10.22 -59.68 -19.29
N PHE A 15 -10.11 -58.35 -19.35
CA PHE A 15 -10.85 -57.53 -20.29
C PHE A 15 -10.09 -57.38 -21.61
N ASN A 16 -10.55 -58.06 -22.66
CA ASN A 16 -9.89 -58.12 -23.97
C ASN A 16 -9.53 -56.75 -24.57
N VAL A 17 -10.32 -55.71 -24.33
CA VAL A 17 -10.07 -54.36 -24.86
C VAL A 17 -8.85 -53.73 -24.18
N PHE A 18 -8.63 -53.99 -22.90
CA PHE A 18 -7.47 -53.45 -22.17
C PHE A 18 -6.22 -54.30 -22.41
N ARG A 19 -6.38 -55.63 -22.42
CA ARG A 19 -5.26 -56.57 -22.63
C ARG A 19 -4.59 -56.38 -24.00
N ASN A 20 -5.37 -56.14 -25.04
CA ASN A 20 -4.88 -56.02 -26.42
C ASN A 20 -4.58 -54.58 -26.86
N ALA A 21 -4.87 -53.58 -26.01
CA ALA A 21 -4.58 -52.20 -26.35
C ALA A 21 -3.08 -51.88 -26.20
N PRO A 22 -2.50 -51.12 -27.13
CA PRO A 22 -1.10 -50.71 -27.03
C PRO A 22 -0.86 -49.73 -25.88
N MET A 23 -1.86 -48.94 -25.48
CA MET A 23 -1.78 -48.05 -24.31
C MET A 23 -3.15 -47.93 -23.63
N VAL A 24 -3.15 -47.98 -22.29
CA VAL A 24 -4.35 -47.75 -21.47
C VAL A 24 -4.05 -46.63 -20.49
N ARG A 25 -4.80 -45.54 -20.59
CA ARG A 25 -4.70 -44.42 -19.64
C ARG A 25 -6.06 -44.09 -19.06
N GLY A 26 -6.03 -43.60 -17.83
CA GLY A 26 -7.21 -43.23 -17.08
C GLY A 26 -7.15 -41.82 -16.53
N ILE A 27 -8.32 -41.27 -16.21
CA ILE A 27 -8.49 -40.02 -15.49
C ILE A 27 -9.41 -40.28 -14.28
N ASN A 28 -9.10 -39.68 -13.13
CA ASN A 28 -9.93 -39.75 -11.93
C ASN A 28 -10.79 -38.49 -11.76
N ALA A 29 -12.12 -38.62 -11.84
CA ALA A 29 -13.07 -37.57 -11.51
C ALA A 29 -13.41 -37.63 -10.02
N LYS A 30 -12.69 -36.82 -9.23
CA LYS A 30 -12.90 -36.74 -7.78
C LYS A 30 -14.31 -36.28 -7.45
N LYS A 31 -15.04 -37.00 -6.59
CA LYS A 31 -16.48 -36.77 -6.31
C LYS A 31 -17.37 -36.80 -7.56
N GLY A 32 -16.96 -37.53 -8.60
CA GLY A 32 -17.69 -37.60 -9.86
C GLY A 32 -19.08 -38.24 -9.73
N MET A 33 -19.30 -39.11 -8.73
CA MET A 33 -20.59 -39.79 -8.55
C MET A 33 -21.75 -38.86 -8.21
N ASP A 34 -21.47 -37.73 -7.56
CA ASP A 34 -22.48 -36.72 -7.23
C ASP A 34 -22.94 -35.94 -8.47
N THR A 35 -22.12 -35.92 -9.53
CA THR A 35 -22.32 -35.09 -10.73
C THR A 35 -22.80 -35.89 -11.93
N PHE A 36 -22.31 -37.13 -12.10
CA PHE A 36 -22.55 -37.91 -13.31
C PHE A 36 -23.53 -39.06 -13.07
N SER A 37 -24.72 -38.96 -13.66
CA SER A 37 -25.65 -40.08 -13.76
C SER A 37 -25.13 -41.15 -14.72
N ARG A 38 -25.74 -42.34 -14.73
CA ARG A 38 -25.35 -43.41 -15.67
C ARG A 38 -25.56 -42.97 -17.13
N ARG A 39 -26.63 -42.21 -17.40
CA ARG A 39 -26.90 -41.62 -18.70
C ARG A 39 -25.82 -40.63 -19.13
N ASP A 40 -25.29 -39.84 -18.20
CA ASP A 40 -24.19 -38.92 -18.50
C ASP A 40 -22.91 -39.65 -18.86
N LEU A 41 -22.62 -40.79 -18.22
CA LEU A 41 -21.48 -41.64 -18.56
C LEU A 41 -21.60 -42.24 -19.97
N ASP A 42 -22.82 -42.57 -20.41
CA ASP A 42 -23.07 -43.00 -21.78
C ASP A 42 -22.85 -41.85 -22.77
N SER A 43 -23.29 -40.63 -22.44
CA SER A 43 -23.00 -39.42 -23.25
C SER A 43 -21.51 -39.09 -23.30
N LEU A 44 -20.76 -39.32 -22.22
CA LEU A 44 -19.30 -39.16 -22.20
C LEU A 44 -18.60 -40.21 -23.07
N THR A 45 -19.17 -41.41 -23.16
CA THR A 45 -18.69 -42.45 -24.08
C THR A 45 -18.85 -42.02 -25.53
N GLU A 46 -20.00 -41.44 -25.90
CA GLU A 46 -20.23 -40.89 -27.24
C GLU A 46 -19.29 -39.72 -27.54
N TYR A 47 -19.07 -38.82 -26.58
CA TYR A 47 -18.12 -37.73 -26.71
C TYR A 47 -16.67 -38.22 -26.91
N ALA A 48 -16.25 -39.28 -26.21
CA ALA A 48 -14.92 -39.86 -26.43
C ALA A 48 -14.74 -40.40 -27.86
N LYS A 49 -15.79 -40.99 -28.44
CA LYS A 49 -15.78 -41.52 -29.81
C LYS A 49 -15.57 -40.44 -30.88
N THR A 50 -15.99 -39.20 -30.66
CA THR A 50 -15.76 -38.10 -31.63
C THR A 50 -14.27 -37.79 -31.81
N PHE A 51 -13.41 -38.21 -30.89
CA PHE A 51 -11.96 -38.06 -30.96
C PHE A 51 -11.25 -39.35 -31.40
N GLY A 52 -11.97 -40.30 -32.00
CA GLY A 52 -11.42 -41.53 -32.56
C GLY A 52 -11.22 -42.68 -31.58
N ALA A 53 -11.62 -42.53 -30.31
CA ALA A 53 -11.57 -43.63 -29.36
C ALA A 53 -12.63 -44.69 -29.70
N LYS A 54 -12.27 -45.98 -29.62
CA LYS A 54 -13.22 -47.09 -29.82
C LYS A 54 -14.33 -47.13 -28.76
N GLY A 55 -14.03 -46.69 -27.54
CA GLY A 55 -14.98 -46.63 -26.44
C GLY A 55 -14.36 -46.01 -25.18
N LEU A 56 -15.21 -45.82 -24.17
CA LEU A 56 -14.83 -45.32 -22.86
C LEU A 56 -15.24 -46.36 -21.81
N ALA A 57 -14.27 -46.85 -21.05
CA ALA A 57 -14.53 -47.69 -19.89
C ALA A 57 -14.61 -46.81 -18.65
N TRP A 58 -15.54 -47.10 -17.73
CA TRP A 58 -15.70 -46.33 -16.50
C TRP A 58 -15.96 -47.24 -15.30
N PHE A 59 -15.56 -46.79 -14.12
CA PHE A 59 -15.84 -47.43 -12.84
C PHE A 59 -16.31 -46.39 -11.83
N ARG A 60 -17.36 -46.73 -11.08
CA ARG A 60 -17.76 -46.01 -9.89
C ARG A 60 -17.03 -46.59 -8.69
N VAL A 61 -16.39 -45.75 -7.90
CA VAL A 61 -15.64 -46.18 -6.72
C VAL A 61 -16.57 -46.10 -5.51
N GLU A 62 -17.10 -47.24 -5.10
CA GLU A 62 -17.92 -47.36 -3.90
C GLU A 62 -17.06 -47.79 -2.70
N PRO A 63 -17.51 -47.60 -1.45
CA PRO A 63 -16.76 -48.02 -0.27
C PRO A 63 -16.40 -49.52 -0.25
N GLY A 64 -17.14 -50.35 -0.98
CA GLY A 64 -16.94 -51.80 -1.08
C GLY A 64 -16.29 -52.28 -2.38
N GLY A 65 -15.77 -51.40 -3.24
CA GLY A 65 -15.08 -51.78 -4.49
C GLY A 65 -15.57 -51.06 -5.74
N PHE A 66 -15.18 -51.55 -6.91
CA PHE A 66 -15.55 -50.92 -8.19
C PHE A 66 -16.89 -51.42 -8.72
N SER A 67 -17.81 -50.48 -8.94
CA SER A 67 -19.13 -50.71 -9.51
C SER A 67 -19.15 -50.33 -11.00
N SER A 68 -19.15 -51.33 -11.88
CA SER A 68 -19.31 -51.14 -13.33
C SER A 68 -19.71 -52.44 -14.06
N PRO A 69 -20.23 -52.36 -15.30
CA PRO A 69 -20.52 -53.56 -16.10
C PRO A 69 -19.29 -54.43 -16.40
N ILE A 70 -18.10 -53.85 -16.31
CA ILE A 70 -16.82 -54.52 -16.59
C ILE A 70 -16.05 -54.92 -15.33
N SER A 71 -16.54 -54.57 -14.13
CA SER A 71 -15.91 -54.88 -12.82
C SER A 71 -15.54 -56.36 -12.66
N LYS A 72 -16.39 -57.27 -13.13
CA LYS A 72 -16.16 -58.73 -13.09
C LYS A 72 -14.90 -59.22 -13.83
N PHE A 73 -14.33 -58.41 -14.73
CA PHE A 73 -13.11 -58.75 -15.47
C PHE A 73 -11.82 -58.29 -14.75
N PHE A 74 -11.96 -57.68 -13.56
CA PHE A 74 -10.87 -57.18 -12.74
C PHE A 74 -10.95 -57.84 -11.36
N SER A 75 -9.92 -58.61 -11.00
CA SER A 75 -9.82 -59.21 -9.66
C SER A 75 -9.76 -58.12 -8.57
N GLU A 76 -10.15 -58.44 -7.34
CA GLU A 76 -10.10 -57.50 -6.20
C GLU A 76 -8.69 -56.91 -6.02
N SER A 77 -7.66 -57.75 -6.11
CA SER A 77 -6.25 -57.32 -6.07
C SER A 77 -5.87 -56.33 -7.19
N LEU A 78 -6.47 -56.47 -8.37
CA LEU A 78 -6.23 -55.57 -9.50
C LEU A 78 -6.99 -54.25 -9.34
N GLN A 79 -8.21 -54.31 -8.80
CA GLN A 79 -8.99 -53.11 -8.47
C GLN A 79 -8.26 -52.24 -7.44
N GLU A 80 -7.68 -52.85 -6.41
CA GLU A 80 -6.87 -52.15 -5.40
C GLU A 80 -5.62 -51.49 -5.99
N LYS A 81 -4.88 -52.20 -6.86
CA LYS A 81 -3.71 -51.64 -7.56
C LYS A 81 -4.10 -50.41 -8.40
N ILE A 82 -5.20 -50.52 -9.16
CA ILE A 82 -5.70 -49.41 -10.00
C ILE A 82 -6.16 -48.24 -9.13
N ALA A 83 -6.86 -48.51 -8.03
CA ALA A 83 -7.31 -47.49 -7.09
C ALA A 83 -6.12 -46.72 -6.49
N ALA A 84 -5.09 -47.44 -6.03
CA ALA A 84 -3.88 -46.84 -5.48
C ALA A 84 -3.12 -46.02 -6.55
N ARG A 85 -3.00 -46.55 -7.77
CA ARG A 85 -2.31 -45.87 -8.88
C ARG A 85 -2.98 -44.55 -9.27
N MET A 86 -4.30 -44.49 -9.17
CA MET A 86 -5.09 -43.33 -9.57
C MET A 86 -5.49 -42.40 -8.43
N ASP A 87 -5.02 -42.67 -7.20
CA ASP A 87 -5.42 -41.94 -5.99
C ASP A 87 -6.95 -41.84 -5.87
N ALA A 88 -7.63 -42.98 -6.05
CA ALA A 88 -9.09 -43.08 -6.11
C ALA A 88 -9.69 -43.25 -4.72
N GLN A 89 -10.72 -42.46 -4.40
CA GLN A 89 -11.44 -42.52 -3.14
C GLN A 89 -12.92 -42.90 -3.37
N PRO A 90 -13.61 -43.49 -2.37
CA PRO A 90 -15.04 -43.70 -2.45
C PRO A 90 -15.78 -42.38 -2.75
N GLY A 91 -16.63 -42.37 -3.78
CA GLY A 91 -17.23 -41.13 -4.32
C GLY A 91 -16.74 -40.77 -5.72
N ASP A 92 -15.62 -41.35 -6.16
CA ASP A 92 -14.97 -41.01 -7.41
C ASP A 92 -15.49 -41.82 -8.61
N ILE A 93 -15.24 -41.28 -9.81
CA ILE A 93 -15.44 -42.01 -11.07
C ILE A 93 -14.12 -42.09 -11.82
N LEU A 94 -13.68 -43.32 -12.10
CA LEU A 94 -12.52 -43.58 -12.95
C LEU A 94 -12.99 -43.78 -14.38
N MET A 95 -12.32 -43.13 -15.33
CA MET A 95 -12.62 -43.21 -16.77
C MET A 95 -11.35 -43.56 -17.53
N PHE A 96 -11.44 -44.50 -18.48
CA PHE A 96 -10.31 -45.11 -19.16
C PHE A 96 -10.53 -45.20 -20.66
N VAL A 97 -9.48 -44.90 -21.42
CA VAL A 97 -9.41 -45.11 -22.87
C VAL A 97 -8.24 -46.04 -23.18
N ALA A 98 -8.52 -47.06 -23.98
CA ALA A 98 -7.58 -48.11 -24.37
C ALA A 98 -7.46 -48.13 -25.90
N ASP A 99 -6.41 -47.50 -26.43
CA ASP A 99 -6.17 -47.38 -27.88
C ASP A 99 -4.70 -47.01 -28.16
N THR A 100 -4.38 -46.65 -29.40
CA THR A 100 -3.05 -46.13 -29.79
C THR A 100 -2.68 -44.85 -29.02
N PRO A 101 -1.39 -44.61 -28.74
CA PRO A 101 -0.94 -43.43 -28.00
C PRO A 101 -1.51 -42.06 -28.43
N PRO A 102 -1.57 -41.72 -29.73
CA PRO A 102 -2.13 -40.43 -30.15
C PRO A 102 -3.64 -40.34 -29.88
N VAL A 103 -4.39 -41.41 -30.13
CA VAL A 103 -5.84 -41.44 -29.91
C VAL A 103 -6.17 -41.33 -28.43
N VAL A 104 -5.45 -42.06 -27.58
CA VAL A 104 -5.63 -41.98 -26.11
C VAL A 104 -5.33 -40.57 -25.60
N ALA A 105 -4.24 -39.95 -26.06
CA ALA A 105 -3.88 -38.59 -25.66
C ALA A 105 -4.93 -37.56 -26.10
N GLN A 106 -5.42 -37.67 -27.34
CA GLN A 106 -6.43 -36.76 -27.88
C GLN A 106 -7.79 -36.93 -27.20
N ALA A 107 -8.25 -38.17 -27.02
CA ALA A 107 -9.53 -38.47 -26.39
C ALA A 107 -9.53 -38.03 -24.91
N LEU A 108 -8.56 -38.48 -24.10
CA LEU A 108 -8.50 -38.12 -22.68
C LEU A 108 -8.19 -36.64 -22.45
N GLY A 109 -7.37 -36.04 -23.32
CA GLY A 109 -7.04 -34.61 -23.27
C GLY A 109 -8.28 -33.72 -23.42
N ASN A 110 -9.20 -34.09 -24.31
CA ASN A 110 -10.48 -33.39 -24.48
C ASN A 110 -11.52 -33.80 -23.43
N LEU A 111 -11.57 -35.09 -23.07
CA LEU A 111 -12.51 -35.62 -22.09
C LEU A 111 -12.29 -34.98 -20.71
N ARG A 112 -11.04 -34.87 -20.24
CA ARG A 112 -10.74 -34.24 -18.94
C ARG A 112 -11.22 -32.78 -18.87
N LEU A 113 -11.13 -32.04 -19.97
CA LEU A 113 -11.62 -30.65 -20.05
C LEU A 113 -13.14 -30.59 -20.10
N HIS A 114 -13.79 -31.56 -20.72
CA HIS A 114 -15.25 -31.65 -20.75
C HIS A 114 -15.83 -32.05 -19.39
N VAL A 115 -15.20 -33.02 -18.73
CA VAL A 115 -15.55 -33.45 -17.37
C VAL A 115 -15.36 -32.30 -16.38
N ALA A 116 -14.22 -31.60 -16.43
CA ALA A 116 -13.95 -30.45 -15.56
C ALA A 116 -15.02 -29.34 -15.71
N GLN A 117 -15.49 -29.08 -16.93
CA GLN A 117 -16.57 -28.11 -17.18
C GLN A 117 -17.90 -28.53 -16.59
N ARG A 118 -18.29 -29.79 -16.76
CA ARG A 118 -19.54 -30.30 -16.18
C ARG A 118 -19.52 -30.30 -14.65
N MET A 119 -18.34 -30.43 -14.05
CA MET A 119 -18.13 -30.34 -12.60
C MET A 119 -17.98 -28.88 -12.10
N GLY A 120 -18.06 -27.87 -12.97
CA GLY A 120 -17.88 -26.47 -12.61
C GLY A 120 -16.44 -26.11 -12.17
N LEU A 121 -15.46 -26.96 -12.49
CA LEU A 121 -14.04 -26.76 -12.15
C LEU A 121 -13.28 -25.91 -13.18
N ALA A 122 -13.85 -25.71 -14.36
CA ALA A 122 -13.26 -24.92 -15.45
C ALA A 122 -14.37 -24.39 -16.37
N ASP A 123 -14.14 -23.26 -17.03
CA ASP A 123 -15.10 -22.70 -17.98
C ASP A 123 -14.76 -23.02 -19.44
N LYS A 124 -15.72 -22.78 -20.35
CA LYS A 124 -15.50 -22.94 -21.80
C LYS A 124 -14.53 -21.91 -22.37
N SER A 125 -14.45 -20.73 -21.74
CA SER A 125 -13.45 -19.69 -22.02
C SER A 125 -12.03 -20.13 -21.76
N ASP A 126 -11.82 -21.08 -20.85
CA ASP A 126 -10.48 -21.52 -20.41
C ASP A 126 -9.88 -22.59 -21.33
N ARG A 127 -10.63 -23.03 -22.35
CA ARG A 127 -10.11 -23.98 -23.35
C ARG A 127 -9.17 -23.27 -24.32
N PHE A 128 -8.03 -23.90 -24.55
CA PHE A 128 -7.04 -23.53 -25.56
C PHE A 128 -7.59 -23.73 -26.98
N ASN A 129 -8.50 -22.87 -27.44
CA ASN A 129 -9.06 -22.95 -28.78
C ASN A 129 -8.29 -22.11 -29.81
N ARG A 130 -7.33 -21.28 -29.38
CA ARG A 130 -6.46 -20.49 -30.26
C ARG A 130 -5.07 -20.36 -29.65
N THR A 131 -4.09 -21.01 -30.27
CA THR A 131 -2.69 -21.09 -29.85
C THR A 131 -1.92 -19.81 -30.17
N ASP A 132 -2.50 -18.64 -29.96
CA ASP A 132 -1.90 -17.33 -30.32
C ASP A 132 -0.86 -16.85 -29.28
N GLY A 133 -0.35 -17.75 -28.43
CA GLY A 133 0.66 -17.46 -27.40
C GLY A 133 0.16 -16.61 -26.21
N THR A 134 -1.04 -16.05 -26.29
CA THR A 134 -1.63 -15.19 -25.25
C THR A 134 -2.69 -15.87 -24.40
N HIS A 135 -3.17 -17.05 -24.82
CA HIS A 135 -4.15 -17.87 -24.10
C HIS A 135 -3.54 -19.22 -23.68
N LEU A 136 -2.50 -19.15 -22.85
CA LEU A 136 -1.99 -20.32 -22.14
C LEU A 136 -2.81 -20.56 -20.88
N GLY A 137 -3.06 -21.83 -20.58
CA GLY A 137 -3.85 -22.27 -19.44
C GLY A 137 -3.21 -21.79 -18.16
N VAL A 138 -4.03 -21.15 -17.35
CA VAL A 138 -3.63 -20.69 -16.03
C VAL A 138 -3.21 -21.89 -15.20
N PRO A 139 -2.01 -21.87 -14.58
CA PRO A 139 -1.62 -22.89 -13.62
C PRO A 139 -2.69 -23.01 -12.53
N GLN A 140 -2.99 -24.25 -12.12
CA GLN A 140 -3.98 -24.50 -11.08
C GLN A 140 -3.52 -23.97 -9.70
N GLU A 141 -2.23 -23.70 -9.55
CA GLU A 141 -1.69 -22.95 -8.42
C GLU A 141 -1.81 -21.45 -8.67
N GLN A 142 -2.20 -20.70 -7.62
CA GLN A 142 -2.23 -19.25 -7.66
C GLN A 142 -0.87 -18.74 -8.11
N LEU A 143 -0.83 -18.20 -9.34
CA LEU A 143 0.36 -17.56 -9.87
C LEU A 143 0.91 -16.58 -8.82
N PRO A 144 2.23 -16.53 -8.59
CA PRO A 144 2.85 -15.55 -7.71
C PRO A 144 2.24 -14.16 -7.98
N ALA A 145 1.89 -13.41 -6.94
CA ALA A 145 1.10 -12.17 -7.03
C ALA A 145 1.53 -11.23 -8.20
N ARG A 146 2.84 -11.14 -8.47
CA ARG A 146 3.45 -10.38 -9.58
C ARG A 146 2.99 -10.79 -11.00
N LEU A 147 2.49 -12.01 -11.20
CA LEU A 147 2.06 -12.55 -12.48
C LEU A 147 0.55 -12.41 -12.71
N GLN A 148 -0.24 -12.06 -11.69
CA GLN A 148 -1.69 -11.94 -11.83
C GLN A 148 -2.09 -10.62 -12.52
N GLN A 149 -3.03 -10.68 -13.47
CA GLN A 149 -3.42 -9.53 -14.30
C GLN A 149 -4.05 -8.40 -13.48
N PHE A 150 -4.86 -8.75 -12.47
CA PHE A 150 -5.50 -7.78 -11.58
C PHE A 150 -4.49 -7.13 -10.63
N GLU A 151 -3.57 -7.91 -10.03
CA GLU A 151 -2.46 -7.38 -9.22
C GLU A 151 -1.58 -6.42 -10.02
N ARG A 152 -1.31 -6.69 -11.31
CA ARG A 152 -0.55 -5.79 -12.18
C ARG A 152 -1.30 -4.50 -12.47
N LEU A 153 -2.59 -4.57 -12.79
CA LEU A 153 -3.43 -3.40 -12.99
C LEU A 153 -3.54 -2.57 -11.71
N GLN A 154 -3.68 -3.23 -10.56
CA GLN A 154 -3.73 -2.59 -9.25
C GLN A 154 -2.38 -1.99 -8.87
N THR A 155 -1.26 -2.67 -9.18
CA THR A 155 0.10 -2.16 -9.00
C THR A 155 0.38 -0.96 -9.90
N PHE A 156 -0.04 -1.02 -11.18
CA PHE A 156 0.06 0.11 -12.11
C PHE A 156 -0.80 1.29 -11.65
N ALA A 157 -2.04 1.04 -11.24
CA ALA A 157 -2.92 2.05 -10.66
C ALA A 157 -2.33 2.60 -9.36
N ASN A 158 -1.66 1.80 -8.53
CA ASN A 158 -1.01 2.25 -7.30
C ASN A 158 0.28 3.04 -7.56
N LEU A 159 1.02 2.73 -8.64
CA LEU A 159 2.18 3.50 -9.12
C LEU A 159 1.76 4.84 -9.74
N GLN A 160 0.62 4.86 -10.43
CA GLN A 160 0.05 6.06 -11.04
C GLN A 160 -0.80 6.88 -10.08
N LYS A 161 -1.28 6.28 -8.98
CA LYS A 161 -1.95 7.02 -7.92
C LYS A 161 -0.96 8.08 -7.44
N PRO A 162 -1.40 9.34 -7.34
CA PRO A 162 -0.58 10.35 -6.71
C PRO A 162 -0.18 9.82 -5.33
N PRO A 163 1.10 9.93 -4.95
CA PRO A 163 1.57 9.38 -3.69
C PRO A 163 0.66 9.92 -2.59
N ALA A 164 0.08 9.00 -1.79
CA ALA A 164 -0.82 9.39 -0.72
C ALA A 164 -0.14 10.47 0.12
N VAL A 165 -0.78 11.62 0.25
CA VAL A 165 -0.26 12.74 1.02
C VAL A 165 -0.06 12.23 2.43
N LYS A 166 1.20 12.07 2.84
CA LYS A 166 1.57 11.43 4.11
C LYS A 166 1.00 12.16 5.35
N PHE A 167 0.44 13.36 5.16
CA PHE A 167 -0.15 14.21 6.18
C PHE A 167 -1.41 14.90 5.63
N LYS A 168 -2.54 14.18 5.58
CA LYS A 168 -3.84 14.69 5.13
C LYS A 168 -4.34 15.89 5.94
N ASP A 169 -3.91 15.98 7.21
CA ASP A 169 -4.25 17.07 8.14
C ASP A 169 -3.56 18.40 7.76
N LEU A 170 -2.48 18.36 6.98
CA LEU A 170 -1.76 19.54 6.50
C LEU A 170 -2.40 20.17 5.25
N GLU A 171 -3.20 19.41 4.48
CA GLU A 171 -3.94 19.93 3.33
C GLU A 171 -5.10 20.85 3.80
N ALA A 172 -5.76 20.50 4.90
CA ALA A 172 -6.79 21.33 5.53
C ALA A 172 -6.23 22.70 5.98
N ALA A 173 -4.95 22.76 6.39
CA ALA A 173 -4.26 23.99 6.79
C ALA A 173 -3.91 24.92 5.61
N VAL A 174 -3.89 24.42 4.37
CA VAL A 174 -3.61 25.24 3.16
C VAL A 174 -4.85 26.05 2.73
N SER A 175 -6.05 25.63 3.15
CA SER A 175 -7.31 26.32 2.83
C SER A 175 -7.64 27.51 3.75
N SER A 176 -6.98 27.64 4.91
CA SER A 176 -7.24 28.77 5.82
C SER A 176 -6.54 30.02 5.29
N LYS A 177 -7.34 30.94 4.74
CA LYS A 177 -6.92 32.30 4.38
C LYS A 177 -6.26 32.97 5.59
N ILE A 178 -4.92 33.01 5.61
CA ILE A 178 -4.14 33.53 6.73
C ILE A 178 -4.25 35.06 6.74
N THR A 179 -5.13 35.60 7.60
CA THR A 179 -5.07 37.02 7.97
C THR A 179 -3.97 37.20 9.01
N TYR A 180 -2.79 37.66 8.58
CA TYR A 180 -1.71 38.02 9.48
C TYR A 180 -2.10 39.27 10.28
N ASN A 181 -2.42 39.12 11.57
CA ASN A 181 -2.38 40.24 12.50
C ASN A 181 -0.90 40.50 12.80
N ILE A 182 -0.30 41.43 12.07
CA ILE A 182 1.10 41.84 12.25
C ILE A 182 1.19 42.73 13.50
N LEU A 183 2.08 42.39 14.44
CA LEU A 183 2.47 43.29 15.53
C LEU A 183 3.49 44.30 15.00
N PRO A 184 3.11 45.57 14.75
CA PRO A 184 4.06 46.54 14.22
C PRO A 184 5.21 46.75 15.21
N MET A 185 6.43 46.72 14.69
CA MET A 185 7.63 46.99 15.47
C MET A 185 8.60 47.83 14.65
N ARG A 186 9.34 48.71 15.30
CA ARG A 186 10.41 49.49 14.69
C ARG A 186 11.75 48.94 15.16
N VAL A 187 12.63 48.59 14.23
CA VAL A 187 13.98 48.11 14.55
C VAL A 187 14.98 49.14 14.08
N ARG A 188 15.94 49.47 14.95
CA ARG A 188 17.09 50.29 14.64
C ARG A 188 18.36 49.53 15.02
N VAL A 189 19.37 49.61 14.16
CA VAL A 189 20.68 49.03 14.44
C VAL A 189 21.69 50.18 14.39
N ASP A 190 22.37 50.39 15.50
CA ASP A 190 23.49 51.33 15.61
C ASP A 190 24.74 50.52 15.96
N TYR A 191 25.93 51.05 15.67
CA TYR A 191 27.16 50.34 15.97
C TYR A 191 28.27 51.30 16.39
N VAL A 192 29.18 50.81 17.23
CA VAL A 192 30.34 51.54 17.73
C VAL A 192 31.57 50.65 17.56
N ARG A 193 32.63 51.16 16.92
CA ARG A 193 33.89 50.43 16.77
C ARG A 193 34.57 50.30 18.13
N MET A 194 34.87 49.06 18.56
CA MET A 194 35.60 48.79 19.79
C MET A 194 37.10 48.61 19.51
N THR A 195 37.42 47.82 18.48
CA THR A 195 38.78 47.55 18.01
C THR A 195 38.80 47.49 16.48
N ASN A 196 39.98 47.32 15.87
CA ASN A 196 40.10 47.12 14.42
C ASN A 196 39.44 45.82 13.92
N SER A 197 39.17 44.87 14.82
CA SER A 197 38.61 43.55 14.49
C SER A 197 37.20 43.32 15.04
N SER A 198 36.66 44.25 15.85
CA SER A 198 35.37 44.08 16.52
C SER A 198 34.61 45.40 16.65
N VAL A 199 33.33 45.34 16.29
CA VAL A 199 32.34 46.42 16.34
C VAL A 199 31.20 45.99 17.25
N LEU A 200 30.89 46.79 18.25
CA LEU A 200 29.74 46.56 19.12
C LEU A 200 28.48 47.05 18.41
N THR A 201 27.59 46.12 18.06
CA THR A 201 26.34 46.40 17.37
C THR A 201 25.19 46.42 18.37
N ASN A 202 24.52 47.57 18.49
CA ASN A 202 23.34 47.76 19.34
C ASN A 202 22.07 47.63 18.49
N ILE A 203 21.30 46.59 18.78
CA ILE A 203 20.03 46.31 18.13
C ILE A 203 18.92 46.81 19.07
N THR A 204 18.16 47.80 18.62
CA THR A 204 17.04 48.40 19.35
C THR A 204 15.74 48.02 18.69
N VAL A 205 14.81 47.46 19.45
CA VAL A 205 13.46 47.12 19.01
C VAL A 205 12.46 47.93 19.82
N LEU A 206 11.56 48.63 19.12
CA LEU A 206 10.52 49.45 19.70
C LEU A 206 9.16 48.85 19.36
N PHE A 207 8.35 48.66 20.40
CA PHE A 207 6.94 48.28 20.32
C PHE A 207 6.08 49.41 20.85
N GLU A 208 4.99 49.72 20.17
CA GLU A 208 3.99 50.63 20.71
C GLU A 208 3.12 49.86 21.70
N ARG A 209 2.95 50.37 22.93
CA ARG A 209 2.26 49.61 23.99
C ARG A 209 0.77 49.39 23.67
N ARG A 210 0.17 50.24 22.82
CA ARG A 210 -1.20 50.05 22.30
C ARG A 210 -1.42 48.74 21.55
N ASP A 211 -0.37 48.17 20.96
CA ASP A 211 -0.49 46.94 20.17
C ASP A 211 -0.23 45.68 21.01
N LEU A 212 0.26 45.85 22.25
CA LEU A 212 0.56 44.79 23.20
C LEU A 212 -0.68 44.39 23.99
N GLN A 213 -0.84 43.09 24.23
CA GLN A 213 -1.90 42.59 25.09
C GLN A 213 -1.42 42.46 26.53
N PHE A 214 -2.01 43.28 27.40
CA PHE A 214 -1.77 43.24 28.83
C PHE A 214 -2.71 42.24 29.51
N GLN A 215 -2.15 41.38 30.35
CA GLN A 215 -2.89 40.47 31.21
C GLN A 215 -2.79 40.94 32.66
N ASN A 216 -3.93 41.00 33.35
CA ASN A 216 -3.95 41.36 34.76
C ASN A 216 -3.49 40.16 35.60
N LYS A 217 -2.41 40.33 36.34
CA LYS A 217 -1.95 39.38 37.33
C LYS A 217 -1.57 40.15 38.60
N ASP A 218 -2.24 39.85 39.71
CA ASP A 218 -1.93 40.40 41.03
C ASP A 218 -1.96 41.94 41.10
N GLY A 219 -2.89 42.59 40.37
CA GLY A 219 -3.03 44.06 40.34
C GLY A 219 -2.05 44.78 39.40
N VAL A 220 -1.16 44.02 38.74
CA VAL A 220 -0.22 44.52 37.74
C VAL A 220 -0.59 43.95 36.38
N GLN A 221 -0.65 44.83 35.39
CA GLN A 221 -0.87 44.51 33.99
C GLN A 221 0.48 44.13 33.37
N ARG A 222 0.64 42.85 33.01
CA ARG A 222 1.86 42.32 32.40
C ARG A 222 1.62 41.97 30.94
N ALA A 223 2.44 42.51 30.05
CA ALA A 223 2.54 42.09 28.66
C ALA A 223 3.88 41.39 28.43
N THR A 224 3.87 40.22 27.81
CA THR A 224 5.08 39.43 27.54
C THR A 224 5.26 39.24 26.04
N VAL A 225 6.38 39.71 25.50
CA VAL A 225 6.74 39.58 24.09
C VAL A 225 8.02 38.73 23.97
N ASN A 226 7.93 37.59 23.31
CA ASN A 226 9.10 36.77 23.03
C ASN A 226 9.78 37.28 21.75
N LEU A 227 11.03 37.70 21.88
CA LEU A 227 11.85 38.17 20.77
C LEU A 227 12.81 37.06 20.34
N TYR A 228 12.85 36.79 19.04
CA TYR A 228 13.84 35.95 18.37
C TYR A 228 14.58 36.77 17.34
N ALA A 229 15.90 36.78 17.41
CA ALA A 229 16.73 37.47 16.43
C ALA A 229 17.85 36.57 15.94
N ARG A 230 18.11 36.62 14.63
CA ARG A 230 19.22 35.93 13.99
C ARG A 230 20.02 36.88 13.11
N ILE A 231 21.31 36.99 13.43
CA ILE A 231 22.30 37.72 12.65
C ILE A 231 23.03 36.71 11.76
N THR A 232 23.00 36.94 10.45
CA THR A 232 23.72 36.12 9.48
C THR A 232 24.68 36.97 8.65
N ASN A 233 25.78 36.39 8.17
CA ASN A 233 26.54 37.00 7.09
C ASN A 233 25.73 37.00 5.78
N MET A 234 26.27 37.65 4.74
CA MET A 234 25.65 37.64 3.40
C MET A 234 25.53 36.24 2.79
N SER A 235 26.41 35.31 3.17
CA SER A 235 26.34 33.88 2.81
C SER A 235 25.31 33.09 3.62
N ARG A 236 24.47 33.75 4.43
CA ARG A 236 23.41 33.17 5.29
C ARG A 236 23.90 32.25 6.42
N ARG A 237 25.20 32.22 6.73
CA ARG A 237 25.73 31.52 7.91
C ARG A 237 25.32 32.28 9.18
N PRO A 238 24.70 31.63 10.17
CA PRO A 238 24.35 32.26 11.44
C PRO A 238 25.62 32.58 12.24
N ILE A 239 25.71 33.82 12.70
CA ILE A 239 26.83 34.30 13.54
C ILE A 239 26.38 34.41 14.98
N SER A 240 25.20 34.98 15.19
CA SER A 240 24.62 35.13 16.52
C SER A 240 23.11 34.98 16.46
N VAL A 241 22.55 34.33 17.48
CA VAL A 241 21.13 34.11 17.68
C VAL A 241 20.83 34.45 19.13
N PHE A 242 19.74 35.17 19.38
CA PHE A 242 19.27 35.42 20.74
C PHE A 242 17.75 35.30 20.82
N GLU A 243 17.31 34.76 21.96
CA GLU A 243 15.91 34.51 22.29
C GLU A 243 15.66 35.06 23.69
N GLU A 244 14.93 36.17 23.80
CA GLU A 244 14.68 36.82 25.08
C GLU A 244 13.20 37.18 25.25
N PRO A 245 12.58 36.85 26.39
CA PRO A 245 11.25 37.33 26.73
C PRO A 245 11.34 38.76 27.28
N ILE A 246 10.59 39.68 26.67
CA ILE A 246 10.47 41.07 27.09
C ILE A 246 9.18 41.19 27.89
N THR A 247 9.29 41.48 29.19
CA THR A 247 8.14 41.71 30.08
C THR A 247 7.97 43.20 30.34
N VAL A 248 6.78 43.73 30.02
CA VAL A 248 6.37 45.10 30.36
C VAL A 248 5.33 45.00 31.45
N GLU A 249 5.63 45.59 32.60
CA GLU A 249 4.76 45.60 33.78
C GLU A 249 4.28 47.02 34.03
N VAL A 250 2.97 47.18 34.16
CA VAL A 250 2.31 48.46 34.43
C VAL A 250 1.30 48.24 35.55
N PRO A 251 1.30 49.04 36.63
CA PRO A 251 0.24 48.97 37.62
C PRO A 251 -1.13 49.26 36.99
N ALA A 252 -2.20 48.59 37.43
CA ALA A 252 -3.52 48.71 36.81
C ALA A 252 -4.05 50.17 36.72
N GLU A 253 -3.69 51.01 37.69
CA GLU A 253 -4.06 52.43 37.76
C GLU A 253 -3.51 53.24 36.57
N PHE A 254 -2.30 52.92 36.11
CA PHE A 254 -1.60 53.66 35.05
C PHE A 254 -1.79 53.04 33.66
N LEU A 255 -2.66 52.04 33.51
CA LEU A 255 -2.83 51.33 32.23
C LEU A 255 -3.24 52.28 31.09
N GLN A 256 -4.18 53.21 31.35
CA GLN A 256 -4.68 54.13 30.32
C GLN A 256 -3.60 55.10 29.81
N GLU A 257 -2.68 55.50 30.68
CA GLU A 257 -1.54 56.36 30.33
C GLU A 257 -0.43 55.54 29.66
N ALA A 258 -0.13 54.36 30.20
CA ALA A 258 0.92 53.49 29.70
C ALA A 258 0.64 52.97 28.28
N VAL A 259 -0.62 52.76 27.90
CA VAL A 259 -1.04 52.35 26.55
C VAL A 259 -0.61 53.37 25.47
N ARG A 260 -0.47 54.66 25.81
CA ARG A 260 -0.03 55.72 24.88
C ARG A 260 1.48 55.72 24.64
N GLY A 261 2.25 55.03 25.48
CA GLY A 261 3.71 54.99 25.39
C GLY A 261 4.27 53.91 24.47
N SER A 262 5.60 53.87 24.38
CA SER A 262 6.35 52.83 23.67
C SER A 262 7.22 52.04 24.64
N SER A 263 7.44 50.77 24.33
CA SER A 263 8.42 49.92 25.00
C SER A 263 9.64 49.76 24.10
N ILE A 264 10.83 49.95 24.67
CA ILE A 264 12.11 49.85 23.96
C ILE A 264 12.92 48.73 24.59
N TYR A 265 13.48 47.88 23.75
CA TYR A 265 14.41 46.83 24.14
C TYR A 265 15.70 46.97 23.33
N GLY A 266 16.84 46.86 24.00
CA GLY A 266 18.17 47.00 23.40
C GLY A 266 19.04 45.79 23.72
N LYS A 267 19.70 45.23 22.70
CA LYS A 267 20.70 44.17 22.86
C LYS A 267 21.98 44.52 22.10
N SER A 268 23.11 44.40 22.79
CA SER A 268 24.43 44.62 22.21
C SER A 268 25.08 43.30 21.84
N VAL A 269 25.61 43.20 20.63
CA VAL A 269 26.32 42.02 20.13
C VAL A 269 27.64 42.45 19.48
N PRO A 270 28.79 41.93 19.91
CA PRO A 270 30.07 42.18 19.23
C PRO A 270 30.12 41.40 17.91
N LEU A 271 30.41 42.09 16.81
CA LEU A 271 30.53 41.52 15.46
C LEU A 271 31.83 41.99 14.81
N ALA A 272 32.43 41.18 13.95
CA ALA A 272 33.56 41.65 13.13
C ALA A 272 33.08 42.68 12.09
N PRO A 273 33.90 43.66 11.66
CA PRO A 273 33.52 44.59 10.61
C PRO A 273 33.05 43.87 9.34
N GLY A 274 31.94 44.32 8.74
CA GLY A 274 31.33 43.59 7.62
C GLY A 274 29.85 43.90 7.36
N MET A 275 29.28 43.18 6.40
CA MET A 275 27.87 43.29 6.04
C MET A 275 27.07 42.13 6.63
N TYR A 276 26.03 42.47 7.38
CA TYR A 276 25.18 41.50 8.05
C TYR A 276 23.72 41.66 7.68
N ARG A 277 22.98 40.57 7.85
CA ARG A 277 21.54 40.51 7.74
C ARG A 277 20.96 40.14 9.10
N LEU A 278 20.15 41.04 9.63
CA LEU A 278 19.36 40.84 10.83
C LEU A 278 17.97 40.37 10.45
N ASN A 279 17.56 39.21 10.96
CA ASN A 279 16.17 38.75 10.91
C ASN A 279 15.62 38.78 12.33
N ILE A 280 14.65 39.64 12.59
CA ILE A 280 13.96 39.73 13.90
C ILE A 280 12.53 39.29 13.75
N VAL A 281 12.09 38.55 14.76
CA VAL A 281 10.75 38.02 14.91
C VAL A 281 10.29 38.25 16.35
N ALA A 282 9.15 38.89 16.54
CA ALA A 282 8.57 39.13 17.87
C ALA A 282 7.20 38.46 17.98
N LYS A 283 6.88 37.96 19.17
CA LYS A 283 5.64 37.25 19.46
C LYS A 283 5.02 37.64 20.79
N ASP A 284 3.84 38.23 20.74
CA ASP A 284 3.03 38.48 21.94
C ASP A 284 2.47 37.16 22.51
N VAL A 285 2.67 36.92 23.81
CA VAL A 285 2.20 35.73 24.53
C VAL A 285 0.72 35.85 24.90
N GLY A 286 0.19 37.07 25.00
CA GLY A 286 -1.20 37.32 25.41
C GLY A 286 -2.25 36.88 24.40
N ALA A 287 -1.86 36.74 23.13
CA ALA A 287 -2.75 36.30 22.06
C ALA A 287 -3.06 34.80 22.21
N VAL A 288 -4.31 34.49 22.57
CA VAL A 288 -4.85 33.12 22.75
C VAL A 288 -4.42 32.22 21.58
N LEU A 289 -3.71 31.15 21.91
CA LEU A 289 -3.46 30.02 21.02
C LEU A 289 -4.68 29.10 21.11
N MET A 290 -5.44 28.93 20.03
CA MET A 290 -6.20 27.67 19.88
C MET A 290 -5.17 26.53 19.88
N ARG A 291 -5.37 25.62 20.83
CA ARG A 291 -4.53 24.45 21.10
C ARG A 291 -4.32 23.65 19.81
N LEU A 292 -3.07 23.36 19.47
CA LEU A 292 -2.73 22.19 18.66
C LEU A 292 -1.33 21.67 19.00
N GLU A 293 -1.30 20.36 19.12
CA GLU A 293 -0.18 19.51 19.50
C GLU A 293 0.93 19.53 18.43
N LYS A 294 2.15 19.77 18.91
CA LYS A 294 3.45 19.23 18.47
C LYS A 294 3.55 18.63 17.04
N ASP A 295 4.04 19.41 16.08
CA ASP A 295 5.19 18.96 15.27
C ASP A 295 6.00 20.11 14.64
N ARG A 296 7.28 19.81 14.41
CA ARG A 296 8.37 20.72 14.04
C ARG A 296 8.28 21.16 12.57
N ARG A 297 8.70 22.42 12.32
CA ARG A 297 8.89 23.11 11.01
C ARG A 297 7.69 23.88 10.45
N THR A 298 7.18 24.82 11.23
CA THR A 298 6.77 26.16 10.77
C THR A 298 6.56 26.99 12.02
N PRO A 299 6.97 28.28 12.10
CA PRO A 299 6.68 29.04 13.30
C PRO A 299 5.19 29.39 13.29
N LEU A 300 4.42 28.51 13.93
CA LEU A 300 3.24 28.72 14.79
C LEU A 300 2.23 29.82 14.39
N GLY A 301 0.93 29.56 14.55
CA GLY A 301 -0.11 30.58 14.55
C GLY A 301 0.08 31.62 15.67
N ARG A 302 0.87 32.66 15.40
CA ARG A 302 1.19 33.71 16.36
C ARG A 302 1.26 35.06 15.64
N ARG A 303 0.93 36.15 16.35
CA ARG A 303 1.30 37.51 15.95
C ARG A 303 2.81 37.53 15.73
N TRP A 304 3.25 37.55 14.47
CA TRP A 304 4.66 37.60 14.10
C TRP A 304 4.86 38.79 13.17
N VAL A 305 5.99 39.46 13.32
CA VAL A 305 6.52 40.37 12.29
C VAL A 305 7.97 39.99 12.04
N LEU A 306 8.29 39.76 10.76
CA LEU A 306 9.65 39.48 10.31
C LEU A 306 10.20 40.75 9.68
N LEU A 307 11.16 41.40 10.34
CA LEU A 307 11.92 42.48 9.72
C LEU A 307 13.29 41.94 9.30
N SER A 308 13.61 42.07 8.02
CA SER A 308 14.92 41.72 7.45
C SER A 308 15.65 43.00 7.11
N HIS A 309 16.63 43.40 7.93
CA HIS A 309 17.42 44.61 7.72
C HIS A 309 18.86 44.24 7.38
N ARG A 310 19.43 44.87 6.34
CA ARG A 310 20.87 44.78 6.03
C ARG A 310 21.55 46.00 6.63
N PHE A 311 22.63 45.79 7.37
CA PHE A 311 23.37 46.88 7.98
C PHE A 311 24.88 46.65 7.82
N PRO A 312 25.65 47.72 7.57
CA PRO A 312 27.10 47.69 7.74
C PRO A 312 27.45 47.78 9.23
N THR A 313 28.57 47.17 9.59
CA THR A 313 29.25 47.37 10.89
C THR A 313 30.70 47.75 10.66
#